data_AF-A0A8J6NNX1-F1
#
_entry.id   AF-A0A8J6NNX1-F1
#
_cell.length_a   1.000
_cell.length_b   1.000
_cell.length_c   1.000
_cell.angle_alpha   90.00
_cell.angle_beta   90.00
_cell.angle_gamma   90.00
#
_symmetry.space_group_name_H-M   'P 1'
#
loop_
_entity.id
_entity.type
_entity.pdbx_description
1 polymer ?
#
loop_
_entity_poly.entity_id
_entity_poly.type
_entity_poly.pdbx_seq_one_letter_code
_entity_poly.pdbx_strand_id
1 'polypeptide(L)'
;MLLEIMQSKAIEKGLLKRGDEIDLERAFQLVRDIPYTRASSREPEIIIEEWRGTCSGKHYLLKALFAELGYVSRLIACTAVETIDPKKTFGKLRTLLKQSDGRFVDVHNYLILELPEGG
;
A
#
# COMPACT_ATOMS: atom_id res chain seq x y z
N MET A 1 17.53 9.86 -5.48
CA MET A 1 16.22 9.56 -6.12
C MET A 1 15.55 8.45 -5.34
N LEU A 2 14.21 8.38 -5.31
CA LEU A 2 13.47 7.42 -4.50
C LEU A 2 13.78 5.97 -4.88
N LEU A 3 13.96 5.68 -6.18
CA LEU A 3 14.40 4.38 -6.69
C LEU A 3 15.75 3.95 -6.10
N GLU A 4 16.71 4.87 -5.94
CA GLU A 4 18.02 4.57 -5.36
C GLU A 4 17.92 4.22 -3.86
N ILE A 5 17.04 4.93 -3.13
CA ILE A 5 16.76 4.65 -1.72
C ILE A 5 16.11 3.26 -1.59
N MET A 6 15.11 2.99 -2.45
CA MET A 6 14.42 1.70 -2.50
C MET A 6 15.38 0.56 -2.82
N GLN A 7 16.25 0.73 -3.82
CA GLN A 7 17.24 -0.26 -4.23
C GLN A 7 18.24 -0.53 -3.09
N SER A 8 18.79 0.53 -2.49
CA SER A 8 19.72 0.41 -1.37
C SER A 8 19.09 -0.35 -0.20
N LYS A 9 17.85 -0.01 0.16
CA LYS A 9 17.13 -0.66 1.26
C LYS A 9 16.79 -2.11 0.94
N ALA A 10 16.34 -2.41 -0.27
CA ALA A 10 16.03 -3.77 -0.70
C ALA A 10 17.29 -4.67 -0.72
N ILE A 11 18.46 -4.12 -1.08
CA ILE A 11 19.75 -4.82 -0.97
C ILE A 11 20.12 -5.08 0.50
N GLU A 12 19.98 -4.08 1.38
CA GLU A 12 20.22 -4.23 2.83
C GLU A 12 19.37 -5.38 3.43
N LYS A 13 18.14 -5.53 2.94
CA LYS A 13 17.21 -6.58 3.37
C LYS A 13 17.39 -7.92 2.65
N GLY A 14 18.34 -8.02 1.73
CA GLY A 14 18.62 -9.24 0.95
C GLY A 14 17.56 -9.60 -0.09
N LEU A 15 16.71 -8.64 -0.48
CA LEU A 15 15.65 -8.82 -1.49
C LEU A 15 16.16 -8.58 -2.92
N LEU A 16 17.25 -7.80 -3.05
CA LEU A 16 17.94 -7.51 -4.30
C LEU A 16 19.45 -7.75 -4.15
N LYS A 17 20.13 -7.96 -5.27
CA LYS A 17 21.60 -7.95 -5.37
C LYS A 17 22.07 -6.60 -5.94
N ARG A 18 23.36 -6.30 -5.72
CA ARG A 18 23.99 -5.14 -6.38
C ARG A 18 23.94 -5.31 -7.90
N GLY A 19 23.45 -4.29 -8.59
CA GLY A 19 23.27 -4.30 -10.05
C GLY A 19 21.90 -4.78 -10.51
N ASP A 20 21.03 -5.29 -9.62
CA ASP A 20 19.64 -5.58 -9.98
C ASP A 20 18.91 -4.26 -10.28
N GLU A 21 18.22 -4.20 -11.42
CA GLU A 21 17.35 -3.07 -11.77
C GLU A 21 15.96 -3.21 -11.13
N ILE A 22 15.32 -2.08 -10.85
CA ILE A 22 13.93 -2.04 -10.41
C ILE A 22 13.09 -1.57 -11.59
N ASP A 23 12.45 -2.52 -12.26
CA ASP A 23 11.41 -2.25 -13.24
C ASP A 23 10.03 -2.09 -12.57
N LEU A 24 8.99 -1.91 -13.38
CA LEU A 24 7.61 -1.72 -12.92
C LEU A 24 7.14 -2.90 -12.04
N GLU A 25 7.35 -4.13 -12.49
CA GLU A 25 6.90 -5.33 -11.78
C GLU A 25 7.65 -5.47 -10.45
N ARG A 26 8.97 -5.28 -10.47
CA ARG A 26 9.80 -5.37 -9.27
C ARG A 26 9.44 -4.31 -8.25
N ALA A 27 9.19 -3.07 -8.67
CA ALA A 27 8.71 -2.00 -7.79
C ALA A 27 7.41 -2.40 -7.10
N PHE A 28 6.45 -2.94 -7.86
CA PHE A 28 5.19 -3.44 -7.31
C PHE A 28 5.40 -4.57 -6.29
N GLN A 29 6.17 -5.59 -6.65
CA GLN A 29 6.42 -6.75 -5.78
C GLN A 29 7.06 -6.34 -4.45
N LEU A 30 8.09 -5.48 -4.51
CA LEU A 30 8.76 -4.99 -3.30
C LEU A 30 7.80 -4.22 -2.39
N VAL A 31 6.97 -3.33 -2.93
CA VAL A 31 6.02 -2.53 -2.13
C VAL A 31 4.86 -3.38 -1.60
N ARG A 32 4.37 -4.35 -2.39
CA ARG A 32 3.35 -5.32 -1.95
C ARG A 32 3.81 -6.04 -0.69
N ASP A 33 5.07 -6.49 -0.69
CA ASP A 33 5.65 -7.35 0.34
C ASP A 33 6.19 -6.58 1.56
N ILE A 34 6.20 -5.24 1.53
CA ILE A 34 6.40 -4.43 2.74
C ILE A 34 5.33 -4.82 3.79
N PRO A 35 5.67 -5.07 5.07
CA PRO A 35 4.70 -5.37 6.11
C PRO A 35 3.56 -4.34 6.25
N TYR A 36 2.32 -4.83 6.42
CA TYR A 36 1.16 -3.98 6.66
C TYR A 36 1.12 -3.48 8.12
N THR A 37 1.91 -2.46 8.40
CA THR A 37 2.01 -1.84 9.72
C THR A 37 2.09 -0.32 9.57
N ARG A 38 1.51 0.42 10.50
CA ARG A 38 1.57 1.90 10.48
C ARG A 38 3.01 2.36 10.69
N ALA A 39 3.53 3.10 9.72
CA ALA A 39 4.78 3.87 9.84
C ALA A 39 4.55 5.18 10.60
N SER A 40 5.64 5.84 10.99
CA SER A 40 5.58 7.16 11.64
C SER A 40 5.03 8.26 10.73
N SER A 41 5.23 8.14 9.41
CA SER A 41 4.71 9.03 8.37
C SER A 41 4.19 8.24 7.16
N ARG A 42 3.48 8.92 6.26
CA ARG A 42 3.03 8.36 4.96
C ARG A 42 3.92 8.78 3.79
N GLU A 43 5.00 9.51 4.06
CA GLU A 43 5.98 9.93 3.05
C GLU A 43 6.74 8.70 2.51
N PRO A 44 6.93 8.58 1.18
CA PRO A 44 7.56 7.43 0.56
C PRO A 44 8.91 7.04 1.17
N GLU A 45 9.76 8.01 1.47
CA GLU A 45 11.08 7.83 2.05
C GLU A 45 11.00 7.14 3.42
N ILE A 46 10.05 7.57 4.26
CA ILE A 46 9.83 6.98 5.59
C ILE A 46 9.26 5.56 5.49
N ILE A 47 8.38 5.29 4.51
CA ILE A 47 7.88 3.94 4.26
C ILE A 47 9.02 2.99 3.88
N ILE A 48 9.98 3.44 3.06
CA ILE A 48 11.17 2.67 2.70
C ILE A 48 12.08 2.49 3.93
N GLU A 49 12.42 3.56 4.62
CA GLU A 49 13.35 3.53 5.76
C GLU A 49 12.87 2.58 6.87
N GLU A 50 11.61 2.73 7.29
CA GLU A 50 11.02 1.89 8.33
C GLU A 50 10.57 0.51 7.83
N TRP A 51 10.54 0.32 6.50
CA TRP A 51 10.06 -0.89 5.82
C TRP A 51 8.71 -1.38 6.34
N ARG A 52 7.75 -0.46 6.45
CA ARG A 52 6.37 -0.75 6.86
C ARG A 52 5.42 0.28 6.30
N GLY A 53 4.20 -0.12 5.97
CA GLY A 53 3.18 0.82 5.50
C GLY A 53 1.77 0.24 5.52
N THR A 54 0.79 1.11 5.73
CA THR A 54 -0.64 0.80 5.50
C THR A 54 -1.01 1.05 4.05
N CYS A 55 -2.27 0.81 3.65
CA CYS A 55 -2.74 0.98 2.27
C CYS A 55 -2.36 2.35 1.69
N SER A 56 -2.59 3.45 2.42
CA SER A 56 -2.23 4.79 1.98
C SER A 56 -0.71 4.94 1.76
N GLY A 57 0.10 4.50 2.71
CA GLY A 57 1.56 4.65 2.64
C GLY A 57 2.16 3.84 1.48
N LYS A 58 1.72 2.59 1.33
CA LYS A 58 2.16 1.72 0.23
C LYS A 58 1.78 2.28 -1.14
N HIS A 59 0.54 2.74 -1.33
CA HIS A 59 0.12 3.28 -2.62
C HIS A 59 0.76 4.64 -2.94
N TYR A 60 1.07 5.46 -1.93
CA TYR A 60 1.82 6.71 -2.13
C TYR A 60 3.26 6.43 -2.56
N LEU A 61 3.91 5.46 -1.91
CA LEU A 61 5.23 4.98 -2.31
C LEU A 61 5.21 4.45 -3.75
N LEU A 62 4.24 3.58 -4.08
CA LEU A 62 4.14 2.99 -5.42
C LEU A 62 3.91 4.05 -6.50
N LYS A 63 3.06 5.05 -6.25
CA LYS A 63 2.86 6.20 -7.14
C LYS A 63 4.17 6.94 -7.40
N ALA A 64 4.94 7.21 -6.36
CA ALA A 64 6.19 7.95 -6.47
C ALA A 64 7.27 7.16 -7.25
N LEU A 65 7.39 5.85 -6.99
CA LEU A 65 8.30 4.97 -7.75
C LEU A 65 7.91 4.90 -9.22
N PHE A 66 6.62 4.73 -9.53
CA PHE A 66 6.14 4.71 -10.90
C PHE A 66 6.39 6.02 -11.64
N ALA A 67 6.27 7.16 -10.96
CA ALA A 67 6.59 8.46 -11.55
C ALA A 67 8.09 8.56 -11.93
N GLU A 68 9.00 8.08 -11.09
CA GLU A 68 10.44 8.04 -11.43
C GLU A 68 10.74 7.06 -12.57
N LEU A 69 9.96 5.98 -12.70
CA LEU A 69 10.03 5.04 -13.83
C LEU A 69 9.35 5.57 -15.12
N GLY A 70 8.80 6.79 -15.09
CA GLY A 70 8.18 7.42 -16.26
C GLY A 70 6.70 7.05 -16.49
N TYR A 71 6.04 6.42 -15.52
CA TYR A 71 4.64 6.02 -15.63
C TYR A 71 3.69 7.02 -14.97
N VAL A 72 2.52 7.18 -15.58
CA VAL A 72 1.43 7.97 -15.03
C VAL A 72 0.55 7.07 -14.15
N SER A 73 0.25 7.55 -12.94
CA SER A 73 -0.65 6.84 -12.04
C SER A 73 -1.48 7.79 -11.18
N ARG A 74 -2.67 7.34 -10.78
CA ARG A 74 -3.62 8.09 -9.96
C ARG A 74 -4.05 7.29 -8.74
N LEU A 75 -4.23 8.01 -7.63
CA LEU A 75 -4.70 7.44 -6.36
C LEU A 75 -6.20 7.63 -6.24
N ILE A 76 -6.88 6.62 -5.70
CA ILE A 76 -8.31 6.68 -5.41
C ILE A 76 -8.53 6.21 -3.99
N ALA A 77 -9.29 6.97 -3.21
CA ALA A 77 -9.80 6.54 -1.93
C ALA A 77 -11.24 6.03 -2.12
N CYS A 78 -11.49 4.78 -1.73
CA CYS A 78 -12.82 4.18 -1.76
C CYS A 78 -13.25 3.82 -0.34
N THR A 79 -14.56 3.72 -0.16
CA THR A 79 -15.14 3.10 1.03
C THR A 79 -15.65 1.71 0.66
N ALA A 80 -15.20 0.70 1.39
CA ALA A 80 -15.78 -0.62 1.36
C ALA A 80 -16.76 -0.73 2.53
N VAL A 81 -18.01 -1.10 2.23
CA VAL A 81 -19.02 -1.33 3.26
C VAL A 81 -19.19 -2.83 3.41
N GLU A 82 -18.72 -3.36 4.53
CA GLU A 82 -18.91 -4.75 4.88
C GLU A 82 -20.16 -4.90 5.75
N THR A 83 -21.00 -5.87 5.41
CA THR A 83 -22.18 -6.22 6.22
C THR A 83 -21.83 -7.42 7.09
N ILE A 84 -21.80 -7.22 8.40
CA ILE A 84 -21.42 -8.28 9.35
C ILE A 84 -22.70 -8.96 9.86
N ASP A 85 -22.77 -10.29 9.76
CA ASP A 85 -23.85 -11.08 10.34
C ASP A 85 -23.86 -10.90 11.88
N PRO A 86 -24.92 -10.29 12.45
CA PRO A 86 -24.98 -10.05 13.89
C PRO A 86 -24.88 -11.32 14.74
N LYS A 87 -25.27 -12.49 14.20
CA LYS A 87 -25.16 -13.78 14.90
C LYS A 87 -23.72 -14.23 15.11
N LYS A 88 -22.77 -13.70 14.33
CA LYS A 88 -21.34 -14.00 14.42
C LYS A 88 -20.60 -13.04 15.37
N THR A 89 -21.29 -12.09 15.99
CA THR A 89 -20.69 -11.08 16.87
C THR A 89 -21.21 -11.22 18.30
N PHE A 90 -20.31 -11.07 19.28
CA PHE A 90 -20.63 -11.26 20.69
C PHE A 90 -20.11 -10.10 21.56
N GLY A 91 -20.69 -9.93 22.74
CA GLY A 91 -20.27 -8.94 23.72
C GLY A 91 -20.18 -7.52 23.14
N LYS A 92 -19.05 -6.84 23.39
CA LYS A 92 -18.80 -5.45 22.97
C LYS A 92 -18.92 -5.25 21.45
N LEU A 93 -18.50 -6.23 20.65
CA LEU A 93 -18.62 -6.15 19.18
C LEU A 93 -20.07 -6.12 18.71
N ARG A 94 -20.97 -6.88 19.36
CA ARG A 94 -22.39 -6.87 19.04
C ARG A 94 -23.04 -5.53 19.37
N THR A 95 -22.63 -4.90 20.48
CA THR A 95 -23.09 -3.56 20.85
C THR A 95 -22.64 -2.52 19.82
N LEU A 96 -21.37 -2.54 19.42
CA LEU A 96 -20.83 -1.65 18.38
C LEU A 96 -21.56 -1.84 17.04
N LEU A 97 -21.79 -3.09 16.62
CA LEU A 97 -22.51 -3.39 15.38
C LEU A 97 -23.94 -2.86 15.38
N LYS A 98 -24.65 -2.95 16.52
CA LYS A 98 -26.00 -2.35 16.64
C LYS A 98 -25.95 -0.82 16.57
N GLN A 99 -24.93 -0.21 17.16
CA GLN A 99 -24.75 1.26 17.12
C GLN A 99 -24.41 1.76 15.71
N SER A 100 -23.81 0.93 14.87
CA SER A 100 -23.47 1.26 13.48
C SER A 100 -24.51 0.80 12.45
N ASP A 101 -25.72 0.39 12.90
CA ASP A 101 -26.79 -0.16 12.05
C ASP A 101 -26.33 -1.32 11.16
N GLY A 102 -25.45 -2.19 11.69
CA GLY A 102 -24.91 -3.34 10.96
C GLY A 102 -23.85 -2.99 9.91
N ARG A 103 -23.55 -1.70 9.70
CA ARG A 103 -22.62 -1.23 8.67
C ARG A 103 -21.25 -0.98 9.25
N PHE A 104 -20.23 -1.53 8.62
CA PHE A 104 -18.85 -1.19 8.90
C PHE A 104 -18.22 -0.58 7.65
N VAL A 105 -17.72 0.65 7.78
CA VAL A 105 -17.10 1.39 6.68
C VAL A 105 -15.60 1.28 6.82
N ASP A 106 -14.97 0.58 5.89
CA ASP A 106 -13.52 0.58 5.74
C ASP A 106 -13.11 1.58 4.66
N VAL A 107 -12.05 2.35 4.91
CA VAL A 107 -11.51 3.30 3.93
C VAL A 107 -10.24 2.70 3.36
N HIS A 108 -10.23 2.46 2.06
CA HIS A 108 -9.10 1.86 1.36
C HIS A 108 -8.59 2.75 0.24
N ASN A 109 -7.28 2.81 0.07
CA ASN A 109 -6.66 3.51 -1.07
C ASN A 109 -6.28 2.50 -2.13
N TYR A 110 -6.45 2.88 -3.39
CA TYR A 110 -6.06 2.11 -4.56
C TYR A 110 -5.16 2.98 -5.44
N LEU A 111 -4.32 2.33 -6.24
CA LEU A 111 -3.54 2.97 -7.30
C LEU A 111 -4.02 2.43 -8.64
N ILE A 112 -4.36 3.32 -9.57
CA ILE A 112 -4.57 2.99 -10.98
C ILE A 112 -3.31 3.43 -11.73
N LEU A 113 -2.69 2.47 -12.41
CA LEU A 113 -1.56 2.69 -13.31
C LEU A 113 -2.09 2.79 -14.75
N GLU A 114 -1.59 3.77 -15.50
CA GLU A 114 -1.85 3.90 -16.93
C GLU A 114 -0.68 3.26 -17.69
N LEU A 115 -0.95 2.17 -18.39
CA LEU A 115 0.03 1.52 -19.26
C LEU A 115 -0.04 2.13 -20.67
N PRO A 116 1.07 2.20 -21.40
CA PRO A 116 1.04 2.46 -22.84
C PRO A 116 0.15 1.44 -23.56
N GLU A 117 -0.43 1.81 -24.70
CA GLU A 117 -1.25 0.88 -25.49
C GLU A 117 -0.46 -0.42 -25.78
N GLY A 118 -1.06 -1.57 -25.42
CA GLY A 118 -0.47 -2.89 -25.62
C GLY A 118 0.36 -3.46 -24.47
N GLY A 119 0.36 -2.81 -23.29
CA GLY A 119 0.96 -3.32 -22.05
C GLY A 119 0.14 -4.41 -21.34
#